data_AF-A0A8T3XI97-F1
#
_entry.id   AF-A0A8T3XI97-F1
#
_cell.length_a   1.000
_cell.length_b   1.000
_cell.length_c   1.000
_cell.angle_alpha   90.00
_cell.angle_beta   90.00
_cell.angle_gamma   90.00
#
_symmetry.space_group_name_H-M   'P 1'
#
loop_
_entity.id
_entity.type
_entity.pdbx_description
1 polymer ?
#
loop_
_entity_poly.entity_id
_entity_poly.type
_entity_poly.pdbx_seq_one_letter_code
_entity_poly.pdbx_strand_id
1 'polypeptide(L)'
;MSPETLIMKKREYSEQRSPTLNTVLMVEDTIRKAGEVLTIGKLKRMLPKQVMHQTLMAVIDYLEYSGKVVVHDDKVLWTFKPQSKLKKMQGLAVR
;
A
#
# COMPACT_ATOMS: atom_id res chain seq x y z
N MET A 1 -10.43 19.07 22.20
CA MET A 1 -10.19 17.84 21.42
C MET A 1 -8.81 17.99 20.78
N SER A 2 -7.82 17.31 21.35
CA SER A 2 -6.42 17.45 20.93
C SER A 2 -6.25 16.94 19.48
N PRO A 3 -5.53 17.65 18.61
CA PRO A 3 -5.18 17.13 17.30
C PRO A 3 -4.25 15.94 17.53
N GLU A 4 -4.74 14.74 17.22
CA GLU A 4 -3.92 13.54 17.15
C GLU A 4 -2.76 13.84 16.21
N THR A 5 -1.58 14.04 16.80
CA THR A 5 -0.36 14.24 16.03
C THR A 5 -0.14 12.93 15.30
N LEU A 6 -0.41 12.88 13.99
CA LEU A 6 0.07 11.80 13.15
C LEU A 6 1.59 11.81 13.28
N ILE A 7 2.13 10.94 14.14
CA ILE A 7 3.56 10.68 14.22
C ILE A 7 3.91 9.94 12.93
N MET A 8 4.11 10.69 11.84
CA MET A 8 4.67 10.12 10.62
C MET A 8 6.09 9.69 10.95
N LYS A 9 6.33 8.38 10.99
CA LYS A 9 7.65 7.79 11.17
C LYS A 9 8.61 8.45 10.19
N LYS A 10 9.70 9.05 10.70
CA LYS A 10 10.73 9.70 9.89
C LYS A 10 11.25 8.69 8.86
N ARG A 11 11.08 8.98 7.57
CA ARG A 11 11.59 8.14 6.49
C ARG A 11 13.08 8.40 6.31
N GLU A 12 13.91 7.61 6.95
CA GLU A 12 15.31 7.52 6.60
C GLU A 12 15.46 6.54 5.44
N TYR A 13 16.16 6.95 4.37
CA TYR A 13 16.52 6.05 3.29
C TYR A 13 17.52 5.03 3.84
N SER A 14 17.11 3.77 3.98
CA SER A 14 18.02 2.68 4.36
C SER A 14 18.77 2.16 3.13
N GLU A 15 20.03 1.77 3.28
CA GLU A 15 20.80 1.05 2.26
C GLU A 15 20.27 -0.38 1.95
N GLN A 16 19.20 -0.81 2.62
CA GLN A 16 18.56 -2.09 2.37
C GLN A 16 17.98 -2.19 0.96
N ARG A 17 17.99 -3.41 0.40
CA ARG A 17 17.45 -3.71 -0.92
C ARG A 17 15.97 -3.31 -1.00
N SER A 18 15.69 -2.29 -1.80
CA SER A 18 14.35 -1.78 -2.05
C SER A 18 13.52 -2.74 -2.91
N PRO A 19 12.19 -2.84 -2.71
CA PRO A 19 11.31 -3.52 -3.65
C PRO A 19 11.41 -2.93 -5.06
N THR A 20 11.29 -3.78 -6.08
CA THR A 20 11.10 -3.29 -7.45
C THR A 20 9.69 -2.71 -7.61
N LEU A 21 9.49 -1.83 -8.60
CA LEU A 21 8.16 -1.31 -8.93
C LEU A 21 7.15 -2.45 -9.21
N ASN A 22 7.58 -3.51 -9.89
CA ASN A 22 6.75 -4.69 -10.14
C ASN A 22 6.29 -5.36 -8.85
N THR A 23 7.15 -5.42 -7.83
CA THR A 23 6.79 -5.97 -6.52
C THR A 23 5.76 -5.09 -5.82
N VAL A 24 5.94 -3.76 -5.86
CA VAL A 24 4.98 -2.81 -5.29
C VAL A 24 3.61 -2.97 -5.93
N LEU A 25 3.55 -2.94 -7.26
CA LEU A 25 2.30 -3.06 -8.03
C LEU A 25 1.61 -4.40 -7.80
N MET A 26 2.36 -5.50 -7.68
CA MET A 26 1.82 -6.82 -7.40
C MET A 26 1.14 -6.88 -6.02
N VAL A 27 1.79 -6.36 -4.99
CA VAL A 27 1.23 -6.32 -3.63
C VAL A 27 0.02 -5.38 -3.59
N GLU A 28 0.13 -4.19 -4.20
CA GLU A 28 -0.96 -3.21 -4.30
C GLU A 28 -2.20 -3.82 -4.93
N ASP A 29 -2.05 -4.48 -6.09
CA ASP A 29 -3.15 -5.12 -6.80
C ASP A 29 -3.77 -6.28 -6.00
N THR A 30 -2.95 -7.06 -5.28
CA THR A 30 -3.42 -8.17 -4.45
C THR A 30 -4.30 -7.67 -3.30
N ILE A 31 -3.85 -6.62 -2.58
CA ILE A 31 -4.63 -6.03 -1.47
C ILE A 31 -5.90 -5.37 -2.01
N ARG A 32 -5.81 -4.63 -3.13
CA ARG A 32 -6.96 -3.98 -3.77
C ARG A 32 -8.04 -4.99 -4.19
N LYS A 33 -7.63 -6.12 -4.77
CA LYS A 33 -8.56 -7.17 -5.25
C LYS A 33 -9.19 -7.99 -4.13
N ALA A 34 -8.56 -8.06 -2.96
CA ALA A 34 -9.08 -8.84 -1.85
C ALA A 34 -10.45 -8.33 -1.36
N GLY A 35 -10.65 -6.99 -1.37
CA GLY A 35 -11.94 -6.39 -0.97
C GLY A 35 -12.32 -6.58 0.50
N GLU A 36 -11.43 -7.17 1.30
CA GLU A 36 -11.64 -7.49 2.72
C GLU A 36 -10.36 -7.21 3.52
N VAL A 37 -10.47 -7.26 4.84
CA VAL A 37 -9.31 -7.16 5.74
C VAL A 37 -8.47 -8.42 5.61
N LEU A 38 -7.18 -8.27 5.31
CA LEU A 38 -6.23 -9.37 5.20
C LEU A 38 -5.27 -9.38 6.38
N THR A 39 -4.93 -10.55 6.89
CA THR A 39 -3.72 -10.70 7.70
C THR A 39 -2.48 -10.71 6.80
N ILE A 40 -1.32 -10.28 7.30
CA ILE A 40 -0.05 -10.35 6.57
C ILE A 40 0.25 -11.78 6.09
N GLY A 41 -0.07 -12.78 6.92
CA GLY A 41 0.07 -14.19 6.57
C GLY A 41 -0.82 -14.61 5.39
N LYS A 42 -2.10 -14.18 5.39
CA LYS A 42 -3.02 -14.44 4.28
C LYS A 42 -2.56 -13.72 3.01
N LEU A 43 -2.16 -12.45 3.11
CA LEU A 43 -1.61 -11.68 2.01
C LEU A 43 -0.42 -12.41 1.35
N LYS A 44 0.56 -12.86 2.14
CA LYS A 44 1.73 -13.62 1.63
C LYS A 44 1.34 -14.84 0.79
N ARG A 45 0.27 -15.55 1.18
CA ARG A 45 -0.25 -16.73 0.45
C ARG A 45 -1.01 -16.38 -0.81
N MET A 46 -1.60 -15.19 -0.87
CA MET A 46 -2.34 -14.70 -2.05
C MET A 46 -1.44 -14.11 -3.13
N LEU A 47 -0.19 -13.77 -2.80
CA LEU A 47 0.73 -13.18 -3.77
C LEU A 47 1.05 -14.19 -4.90
N PRO A 48 1.02 -13.76 -6.17
CA PRO A 48 1.40 -14.60 -7.30
C PRO A 48 2.84 -15.13 -7.25
N LYS A 49 3.72 -14.44 -6.50
CA LYS A 49 5.13 -14.81 -6.32
C LYS A 49 5.52 -14.60 -4.85
N GLN A 50 6.44 -15.41 -4.35
CA GLN A 50 6.96 -15.24 -3.01
C GLN A 50 7.73 -13.92 -2.87
N VAL A 51 7.43 -13.17 -1.81
CA VAL A 51 8.08 -11.92 -1.45
C VAL A 51 8.65 -12.07 -0.05
N MET A 52 9.91 -11.68 0.14
CA MET A 52 10.56 -11.67 1.45
C MET A 52 9.77 -10.82 2.43
N HIS A 53 9.69 -11.24 3.69
CA HIS A 53 8.89 -10.53 4.69
C HIS A 53 9.28 -9.06 4.82
N GLN A 54 10.57 -8.76 4.88
CA GLN A 54 11.10 -7.38 4.97
C GLN A 54 10.67 -6.54 3.77
N THR A 55 10.79 -7.08 2.55
CA THR A 55 10.33 -6.40 1.32
C THR A 55 8.83 -6.16 1.33
N LEU A 56 8.03 -7.14 1.78
CA LEU A 56 6.59 -6.97 1.89
C LEU A 56 6.21 -5.87 2.90
N MET A 57 6.87 -5.82 4.05
CA MET A 57 6.63 -4.76 5.04
C MET A 57 7.00 -3.39 4.48
N ALA A 58 8.14 -3.27 3.80
CA ALA A 58 8.52 -2.01 3.15
C ALA A 58 7.49 -1.52 2.12
N VAL A 59 6.86 -2.45 1.37
CA VAL A 59 5.78 -2.10 0.44
C VAL A 59 4.52 -1.67 1.20
N ILE A 60 4.15 -2.36 2.27
CA ILE A 60 2.97 -2.03 3.08
C ILE A 60 3.14 -0.67 3.75
N ASP A 61 4.30 -0.40 4.36
CA ASP A 61 4.66 0.89 4.95
C ASP A 61 4.53 2.02 3.90
N TYR A 62 5.00 1.77 2.67
CA TYR A 62 4.85 2.72 1.58
C TYR A 62 3.38 2.94 1.18
N LEU A 63 2.59 1.87 1.08
CA LEU A 63 1.18 1.96 0.72
C LEU A 63 0.37 2.70 1.80
N GLU A 64 0.65 2.44 3.08
CA GLU A 64 0.04 3.11 4.22
C GLU A 64 0.40 4.59 4.24
N TYR A 65 1.69 4.91 4.10
CA TYR A 65 2.16 6.29 3.98
C TYR A 65 1.49 7.03 2.82
N SER A 66 1.29 6.35 1.68
CA SER A 66 0.60 6.94 0.52
C SER A 66 -0.93 7.04 0.66
N GLY A 67 -1.47 6.65 1.83
CA GLY A 67 -2.90 6.68 2.14
C GLY A 67 -3.73 5.66 1.36
N LYS A 68 -3.09 4.61 0.82
CA LYS A 68 -3.80 3.60 0.03
C LYS A 68 -4.40 2.48 0.87
N VAL A 69 -3.71 2.15 1.97
CA VAL A 69 -4.12 1.12 2.92
C VAL A 69 -4.09 1.69 4.33
N VAL A 70 -4.79 1.03 5.23
CA VAL A 70 -4.66 1.20 6.68
C VAL A 70 -4.11 -0.10 7.26
N VAL A 71 -3.14 0.01 8.15
CA VAL A 71 -2.56 -1.13 8.87
C VAL A 71 -2.93 -1.04 10.34
N HIS A 72 -3.33 -2.16 10.92
CA HIS A 72 -3.55 -2.29 12.36
C HIS A 72 -3.16 -3.70 12.80
N ASP A 73 -2.26 -3.80 13.78
CA ASP A 73 -1.57 -5.04 14.13
C ASP A 73 -0.95 -5.71 12.88
N ASP A 74 -1.25 -7.00 12.66
CA ASP A 74 -0.85 -7.76 11.48
C ASP A 74 -1.94 -7.78 10.38
N LYS A 75 -2.82 -6.76 10.36
CA LYS A 75 -3.91 -6.66 9.39
C LYS A 75 -3.76 -5.44 8.49
N VAL A 76 -4.10 -5.62 7.22
CA VAL A 76 -4.10 -4.58 6.20
C VAL A 76 -5.45 -4.51 5.50
N LEU A 77 -5.93 -3.29 5.29
CA LEU A 77 -7.18 -3.01 4.60
C LEU A 77 -6.96 -2.00 3.47
N TRP A 78 -7.50 -2.27 2.29
CA TRP A 78 -7.56 -1.29 1.20
C TRP A 78 -8.60 -0.21 1.51
N THR A 79 -8.19 1.06 1.51
CA THR A 79 -9.06 2.21 1.79
C THR A 79 -9.07 3.24 0.66
N PHE A 80 -8.15 3.13 -0.30
CA PHE A 80 -8.05 4.07 -1.40
C PHE A 80 -9.28 4.02 -2.32
N LYS A 81 -9.98 5.14 -2.41
CA LYS A 81 -10.97 5.39 -3.46
C LYS A 81 -10.38 6.37 -4.47
N PRO A 82 -9.99 5.94 -5.69
CA PRO A 82 -9.45 6.85 -6.69
C PRO A 82 -10.55 7.80 -7.19
N GLN A 83 -10.68 8.95 -6.55
CA GLN A 83 -11.42 10.08 -7.11
C GLN A 83 -10.48 10.90 -7.97
N SER A 84 -10.45 10.59 -9.26
CA SER A 84 -9.70 11.39 -10.22
C SER A 84 -10.36 12.77 -10.34
N LYS A 85 -9.68 13.80 -9.81
CA LYS A 85 -10.04 15.21 -10.09
C LYS A 85 -9.98 15.51 -11.60
N LEU A 86 -9.16 14.75 -12.35
CA LEU A 86 -8.97 14.88 -13.79
C LEU A 86 -10.05 14.20 -14.63
N LYS A 87 -10.80 13.21 -14.09
CA LYS A 87 -11.91 12.54 -14.81
C LYS A 87 -13.06 13.49 -15.17
N LYS A 88 -13.15 14.64 -14.51
CA LYS A 88 -14.15 15.69 -14.79
C LYS A 88 -13.67 16.71 -15.84
N MET A 89 -12.40 16.67 -16.25
CA MET A 89 -11.90 17.50 -17.35
C MET A 89 -12.15 16.77 -18.68
N GLN A 90 -13.17 17.21 -19.42
CA GLN A 90 -13.37 16.77 -20.80
C GLN A 90 -12.08 17.03 -21.60
N GLY A 91 -11.49 15.98 -22.16
CA GLY A 91 -10.31 16.09 -23.05
C GLY A 91 -9.01 15.46 -22.54
N LEU A 92 -8.92 15.03 -21.27
CA LEU A 92 -7.73 14.32 -20.79
C LEU A 92 -7.86 12.81 -21.06
N ALA A 93 -7.31 12.35 -22.18
CA ALA A 93 -7.07 10.94 -22.42
C ALA A 93 -5.96 10.47 -21.47
N VAL A 94 -6.34 10.07 -20.25
CA VAL A 94 -5.42 9.38 -19.33
C VAL A 94 -5.15 8.01 -19.95
N ARG A 95 -3.94 7.83 -20.49
CA ARG A 95 -3.44 6.55 -21.00
C ARG A 95 -3.28 5.54 -19.87
#